data_AF-A0A2G6L668-F1
#
_entry.id   AF-A0A2G6L668-F1
#
_cell.length_a   1.000
_cell.length_b   1.000
_cell.length_c   1.000
_cell.angle_alpha   90.00
_cell.angle_beta   90.00
_cell.angle_gamma   90.00
#
_symmetry.space_group_name_H-M   'P 1'
#
loop_
_entity.id
_entity.type
_entity.pdbx_description
1 polymer ?
#
loop_
_entity_poly.entity_id
_entity_poly.type
_entity_poly.pdbx_seq_one_letter_code
_entity_poly.pdbx_strand_id
1 'polypeptide(L)'
;MTESLMSQAVDLMIVGMGFVFIFLIILIGATTVMSKMAVRLEPAAPVVPPAPAPASSPMSDPRLMAVISAAVAKHRSRQKK
;
A
#
# COMPACT_ATOMS: atom_id res chain seq x y z
N MET A 1 -14.87 -35.22 40.03
CA MET A 1 -15.39 -35.90 38.82
C MET A 1 -15.72 -34.94 37.66
N THR A 2 -15.76 -33.61 37.86
CA THR A 2 -16.07 -32.62 36.81
C THR A 2 -14.84 -31.96 36.17
N GLU A 3 -13.69 -31.93 36.84
CA GLU A 3 -12.43 -31.40 36.27
C GLU A 3 -12.01 -32.12 34.99
N SER A 4 -12.25 -33.43 34.88
CA SER A 4 -11.86 -34.20 33.71
C SER A 4 -12.58 -33.74 32.44
N LEU A 5 -13.87 -33.36 32.53
CA LEU A 5 -14.64 -32.97 31.34
C LEU A 5 -14.25 -31.58 30.85
N MET A 6 -13.98 -30.65 31.76
CA MET A 6 -13.47 -29.33 31.38
C MET A 6 -12.07 -29.41 30.77
N SER A 7 -11.17 -30.21 31.36
CA SER A 7 -9.85 -30.47 30.77
C SER A 7 -9.97 -31.09 29.38
N GLN A 8 -10.89 -32.04 29.20
CA GLN A 8 -11.07 -32.74 27.93
C GLN A 8 -11.71 -31.85 26.86
N ALA A 9 -12.60 -30.93 27.25
CA ALA A 9 -13.14 -29.91 26.35
C ALA A 9 -12.07 -28.91 25.89
N VAL A 10 -11.16 -28.51 26.79
CA VAL A 10 -10.03 -27.64 26.47
C VAL A 10 -9.04 -28.36 25.54
N ASP A 11 -8.70 -29.61 25.81
CA ASP A 11 -7.85 -30.42 24.92
C ASP A 11 -8.47 -30.53 23.52
N LEU A 12 -9.77 -30.82 23.43
CA LEU A 12 -10.47 -30.91 22.14
C LEU A 12 -10.47 -29.57 21.39
N MET A 13 -10.64 -28.45 22.10
CA MET A 13 -10.58 -27.11 21.52
C MET A 13 -9.17 -26.80 20.98
N ILE A 14 -8.12 -27.11 21.74
CA ILE A 14 -6.73 -26.87 21.33
C ILE A 14 -6.38 -27.72 20.11
N VAL A 15 -6.76 -29.01 20.12
CA VAL A 15 -6.49 -29.92 18.99
C VAL A 15 -7.28 -29.50 17.75
N GLY A 16 -8.57 -29.19 17.90
CA GLY A 16 -9.42 -28.77 16.79
C GLY A 16 -8.97 -27.44 16.19
N MET A 17 -8.74 -26.42 17.02
CA MET A 17 -8.28 -25.10 16.56
C MET A 17 -6.85 -25.16 16.01
N GLY A 18 -5.97 -25.96 16.61
CA GLY A 18 -4.60 -26.16 16.15
C GLY A 18 -4.52 -26.85 14.79
N PHE A 19 -5.32 -27.90 14.58
CA PHE A 19 -5.40 -28.58 13.28
C PHE A 19 -5.87 -27.64 12.17
N VAL A 20 -6.93 -26.87 12.43
CA VAL A 20 -7.42 -25.87 11.47
C VAL A 20 -6.34 -24.81 11.19
N PHE A 21 -5.64 -24.33 12.21
CA PHE A 21 -4.56 -23.36 12.03
C PHE A 21 -3.42 -23.89 11.14
N ILE A 22 -2.96 -25.11 11.39
CA ILE A 22 -1.94 -25.78 10.57
C ILE A 22 -2.45 -25.97 9.13
N PHE A 23 -3.69 -26.40 8.97
CA PHE A 23 -4.32 -26.58 7.66
C PHE A 23 -4.36 -25.27 6.88
N LEU A 24 -4.73 -24.16 7.53
CA LEU A 24 -4.71 -22.83 6.92
C LEU A 24 -3.29 -22.38 6.56
N ILE A 25 -2.28 -22.64 7.39
CA ILE A 25 -0.87 -22.35 7.04
C ILE A 25 -0.47 -23.09 5.76
N ILE A 26 -0.81 -24.37 5.66
CA ILE A 26 -0.52 -25.18 4.47
C ILE A 26 -1.24 -24.60 3.24
N LEU A 27 -2.52 -24.24 3.37
CA LEU A 27 -3.31 -23.60 2.32
C LEU A 27 -2.72 -22.27 1.87
N ILE A 28 -2.34 -21.40 2.80
CA ILE A 28 -1.69 -20.11 2.51
C ILE A 28 -0.34 -20.36 1.81
N GLY A 29 0.41 -21.37 2.24
CA GLY A 29 1.64 -21.80 1.57
C GLY A 29 1.37 -22.23 0.13
N ALA A 30 0.37 -23.08 -0.09
CA ALA A 30 -0.02 -23.56 -1.42
C ALA A 30 -0.49 -22.42 -2.32
N THR A 31 -1.32 -21.51 -1.84
CA THR A 31 -1.77 -20.33 -2.61
C THR A 31 -0.62 -19.37 -2.88
N THR A 32 0.35 -19.24 -1.97
CA THR A 32 1.57 -18.45 -2.20
C THR A 32 2.45 -19.08 -3.27
N VAL A 33 2.61 -20.41 -3.27
CA VAL A 33 3.31 -21.14 -4.34
C VAL A 33 2.59 -20.93 -5.66
N MET A 34 1.26 -21.07 -5.69
CA MET A 34 0.47 -20.81 -6.88
C MET A 34 0.63 -19.36 -7.37
N SER A 35 0.62 -18.38 -6.47
CA SER A 35 0.84 -16.96 -6.80
C SER A 35 2.25 -16.73 -7.37
N LYS A 36 3.28 -17.33 -6.77
CA LYS A 36 4.66 -17.24 -7.28
C LYS A 36 4.81 -17.92 -8.63
N MET A 37 4.16 -19.07 -8.83
CA MET A 37 4.15 -19.77 -10.12
C MET A 37 3.43 -18.94 -11.17
N ALA A 38 2.27 -18.36 -10.85
CA ALA A 38 1.52 -17.48 -11.74
C ALA A 38 2.36 -16.26 -12.17
N VAL A 39 3.02 -15.58 -11.24
CA VAL A 39 3.92 -14.43 -11.54
C VAL A 39 5.16 -14.84 -12.33
N ARG A 40 5.59 -16.10 -12.25
CA ARG A 40 6.73 -16.62 -13.02
C ARG A 40 6.34 -17.10 -14.42
N LEU A 41 5.10 -17.57 -14.59
CA LEU A 41 4.56 -18.04 -15.86
C LEU A 41 4.06 -16.88 -16.72
N GLU A 42 3.49 -15.84 -16.09
CA GLU A 42 3.23 -14.59 -16.77
C GLU A 42 4.56 -13.84 -16.97
N PRO A 43 4.87 -13.38 -18.20
CA PRO A 43 6.02 -12.52 -18.43
C PRO A 43 5.93 -11.32 -17.49
N ALA A 44 7.04 -10.96 -16.85
CA ALA A 44 7.12 -9.77 -16.02
C ALA A 44 6.45 -8.62 -16.79
N ALA A 45 5.35 -8.10 -16.25
CA ALA A 45 4.70 -6.92 -16.80
C ALA A 45 5.82 -5.90 -17.04
N PRO A 46 5.91 -5.29 -18.25
CA PRO A 46 6.99 -4.36 -18.56
C PRO A 46 7.10 -3.40 -17.39
N VAL A 47 8.29 -3.29 -16.80
CA VAL A 47 8.56 -2.28 -15.78
C VAL A 47 8.30 -0.96 -16.49
N VAL A 48 7.09 -0.43 -16.34
CA VAL A 48 6.77 0.90 -16.83
C VAL A 48 7.75 1.78 -16.08
N PRO A 49 8.69 2.46 -16.78
CA PRO A 49 9.57 3.40 -16.13
C PRO A 49 8.69 4.32 -15.30
N PRO A 50 9.07 4.65 -14.05
CA PRO A 50 8.33 5.65 -13.30
C PRO A 50 8.10 6.82 -14.24
N ALA A 51 6.82 7.16 -14.47
CA ALA A 51 6.45 8.19 -15.42
C ALA A 51 7.33 9.41 -15.12
N PRO A 52 7.91 10.07 -16.14
CA PRO A 52 8.71 11.27 -15.92
C PRO A 52 7.94 12.16 -14.96
N ALA A 53 8.56 12.53 -13.84
CA ALA A 53 7.96 13.47 -12.91
C ALA A 53 7.45 14.65 -13.75
N PRO A 54 6.19 15.10 -13.56
CA PRO A 54 5.63 16.16 -14.38
C PRO A 54 6.63 17.29 -14.41
N ALA A 55 7.07 17.65 -15.63
CA ALA A 55 8.10 18.65 -15.83
C ALA A 55 7.79 19.85 -14.93
N SER A 56 8.76 20.16 -14.05
CA SER A 56 8.86 21.40 -13.28
C SER A 56 7.53 22.12 -13.14
N SER A 57 6.81 21.91 -12.03
CA SER A 57 5.59 22.65 -11.71
C SER A 57 5.78 24.12 -12.11
N PRO A 58 4.81 24.80 -12.74
CA PRO A 58 4.96 26.17 -13.26
C PRO A 58 5.41 27.18 -12.19
N MET A 59 5.34 26.79 -10.92
CA MET A 59 5.92 27.51 -9.78
C MET A 59 7.47 27.62 -9.80
N SER A 60 8.18 26.79 -10.56
CA SER A 60 9.65 26.81 -10.67
C SER A 60 10.16 27.56 -11.91
N ASP A 61 9.26 28.10 -12.74
CA ASP A 61 9.63 28.98 -13.86
C ASP A 61 9.97 30.40 -13.32
N PRO A 62 11.24 30.85 -13.42
CA PRO A 62 11.66 32.17 -12.97
C PRO A 62 10.86 33.31 -13.62
N ARG A 63 10.37 33.10 -14.85
CA ARG A 63 9.56 34.08 -15.58
C ARG A 63 8.17 34.24 -14.97
N LEU A 64 7.54 33.14 -14.55
CA LEU A 64 6.23 33.19 -13.89
C LEU A 64 6.33 33.85 -12.51
N MET A 65 7.39 33.59 -11.75
CA MET A 65 7.67 34.30 -10.48
C MET A 65 7.87 35.82 -10.69
N ALA A 66 8.57 36.23 -11.75
CA ALA A 66 8.75 37.64 -12.08
C ALA A 66 7.43 38.34 -12.46
N VAL A 67 6.55 37.66 -13.20
CA VAL A 67 5.24 38.22 -13.58
C VAL A 67 4.30 38.30 -12.37
N ILE A 68 4.26 37.25 -11.53
CA ILE A 68 3.43 37.23 -10.31
C ILE A 68 3.88 38.32 -9.33
N SER A 69 5.18 38.48 -9.11
CA SER A 69 5.71 39.53 -8.22
C SER A 69 5.40 40.95 -8.73
N ALA A 70 5.52 41.20 -10.04
CA ALA A 70 5.14 42.47 -10.65
C ALA A 70 3.62 42.73 -10.53
N ALA A 71 2.79 41.71 -10.74
CA ALA A 71 1.33 41.81 -10.59
C ALA A 71 0.92 42.12 -9.13
N VAL A 72 1.54 41.46 -8.15
CA VAL A 72 1.30 41.69 -6.72
C VAL A 72 1.74 43.10 -6.30
N ALA A 73 2.92 43.56 -6.74
CA ALA A 73 3.39 44.92 -6.48
C ALA A 73 2.44 45.98 -7.06
N LYS A 74 1.92 45.75 -8.27
CA LYS A 74 0.92 46.62 -8.91
C LYS A 74 -0.42 46.60 -8.17
N HIS A 75 -0.86 45.46 -7.64
CA HIS A 75 -2.09 45.40 -6.85
C HIS A 75 -1.96 46.13 -5.50
N ARG A 76 -0.84 45.93 -4.79
CA ARG A 76 -0.58 46.58 -3.49
C ARG A 76 -0.44 48.10 -3.60
N SER A 77 0.23 48.58 -4.66
CA SER A 77 0.31 50.02 -4.92
C SER A 77 -1.05 50.63 -5.28
N ARG A 78 -1.93 49.85 -5.92
CA ARG A 78 -3.29 50.27 -6.28
C ARG A 78 -4.28 50.20 -5.11
N GLN A 79 -4.01 49.41 -4.07
CA GLN A 79 -4.78 49.39 -2.82
C GLN A 79 -4.34 50.43 -1.78
N LYS A 80 -3.14 51.04 -1.92
CA LYS A 80 -2.64 52.07 -0.99
C LYS A 80 -3.00 53.50 -1.43
N LYS A 81 -3.96 53.65 -2.34
CA LYS A 81 -4.44 54.94 -2.84
C LYS A 81 -5.95 55.00 -2.69
#